data_AF-A0A0F9TXR4-F1
#
_entry.id   AF-A0A0F9TXR4-F1
#
_cell.length_a   1.000
_cell.length_b   1.000
_cell.length_c   1.000
_cell.angle_alpha   90.00
_cell.angle_beta   90.00
_cell.angle_gamma   90.00
#
_symmetry.space_group_name_H-M   'P 1'
#
loop_
_entity.id
_entity.type
_entity.pdbx_description
1 polymer ?
#
loop_
_entity_poly.entity_id
_entity_poly.type
_entity_poly.pdbx_seq_one_letter_code
_entity_poly.pdbx_strand_id
1 'polypeptide(L)'
;MTESTGSNKSVKLTQQQKDDYLEFDASCCPICNDDRLSLGKLKHPSNILIIQRSTCRACGAEWLEQYAMNDIILTKEGSDL
;
A
#
# COMPACT_ATOMS: atom_id res chain seq x y z
N MET A 1 13.21 1.84 -32.58
CA MET A 1 13.45 1.83 -31.12
C MET A 1 12.70 3.02 -30.55
N THR A 2 11.51 2.82 -30.00
CA THR A 2 10.68 3.91 -29.47
C THR A 2 10.96 4.07 -27.98
N GLU A 3 11.73 5.09 -27.66
CA GLU A 3 11.98 5.55 -26.29
C GLU A 3 10.67 6.05 -25.68
N SER A 4 10.14 5.32 -24.70
CA SER A 4 9.07 5.83 -23.85
C SER A 4 9.71 6.48 -22.63
N THR A 5 9.90 7.79 -22.71
CA THR A 5 10.30 8.64 -21.59
C THR A 5 9.15 8.74 -20.59
N GLY A 6 9.10 7.77 -19.67
CA GLY A 6 8.22 7.82 -18.50
C GLY A 6 8.65 8.98 -17.61
N SER A 7 7.95 10.10 -17.72
CA SER A 7 8.09 11.23 -16.80
C SER A 7 7.66 10.75 -15.40
N ASN A 8 8.61 10.46 -14.53
CA ASN A 8 8.40 10.09 -13.12
C ASN A 8 7.88 11.30 -12.34
N LYS A 9 6.65 11.74 -12.63
CA LYS A 9 5.93 12.65 -11.74
C LYS A 9 5.45 11.84 -10.54
N SER A 10 6.05 12.09 -9.38
CA SER A 10 5.52 11.61 -8.11
C SER A 10 4.16 12.28 -7.88
N VAL A 11 3.08 11.56 -8.17
CA VAL A 11 1.72 12.01 -7.88
C VAL A 11 1.48 11.82 -6.38
N LYS A 12 1.24 12.91 -5.66
CA LYS A 12 0.81 12.85 -4.26
C LYS A 12 -0.70 12.64 -4.21
N LEU A 13 -1.14 11.66 -3.43
CA LEU A 13 -2.56 11.48 -3.12
C LEU A 13 -3.08 12.69 -2.34
N THR A 14 -4.30 13.10 -2.67
CA THR A 14 -5.07 14.05 -1.86
C THR A 14 -5.43 13.44 -0.51
N GLN A 15 -5.87 14.25 0.45
CA GLN A 15 -6.27 13.73 1.76
C GLN A 15 -7.48 12.79 1.64
N GLN A 16 -8.50 13.16 0.87
CA GLN A 16 -9.67 12.31 0.64
C GLN A 16 -9.29 10.93 0.06
N GLN A 17 -8.39 10.88 -0.92
CA GLN A 17 -7.94 9.59 -1.49
C GLN A 17 -7.21 8.72 -0.47
N LYS A 18 -6.54 9.31 0.52
CA LYS A 18 -5.91 8.54 1.60
C LYS A 18 -6.98 8.03 2.57
N ASP A 19 -7.96 8.86 2.89
CA ASP A 19 -9.04 8.52 3.81
C ASP A 19 -9.88 7.37 3.21
N ASP A 20 -10.27 7.48 1.93
CA ASP A 20 -10.98 6.42 1.21
C ASP A 20 -10.14 5.13 1.17
N TYR A 21 -8.86 5.24 0.85
CA TYR A 21 -7.95 4.08 0.81
C TYR A 21 -7.88 3.35 2.16
N LEU A 22 -7.85 4.10 3.27
CA LEU A 22 -7.84 3.53 4.62
C LEU A 22 -9.21 2.96 5.02
N GLU A 23 -10.31 3.61 4.62
CA GLU A 23 -11.68 3.14 4.89
C GLU A 23 -11.97 1.79 4.22
N PHE A 24 -11.38 1.55 3.05
CA PHE A 24 -11.48 0.26 2.35
C PHE A 24 -10.33 -0.71 2.68
N ASP A 25 -9.73 -0.62 3.88
CA ASP A 25 -8.67 -1.53 4.35
C ASP A 25 -7.51 -1.71 3.34
N ALA A 26 -7.17 -0.65 2.59
CA ALA A 26 -6.14 -0.68 1.54
C ALA A 26 -6.41 -1.72 0.42
N SER A 27 -7.67 -2.09 0.18
CA SER A 27 -8.05 -3.13 -0.80
C SER A 27 -8.24 -2.62 -2.24
N CYS A 28 -8.31 -1.30 -2.44
CA CYS A 28 -8.58 -0.68 -3.74
C CYS A 28 -7.47 0.29 -4.18
N CYS A 29 -7.31 0.49 -5.48
CA CYS A 29 -6.35 1.44 -6.01
C CYS A 29 -6.76 2.89 -5.67
N PRO A 30 -5.90 3.71 -5.03
CA PRO A 30 -6.26 5.08 -4.63
C PRO A 30 -6.39 6.06 -5.83
N ILE A 31 -6.09 5.59 -7.04
CA ILE A 31 -6.18 6.37 -8.28
C ILE A 31 -7.44 6.06 -9.09
N CYS A 32 -7.81 4.79 -9.23
CA CYS A 32 -8.92 4.36 -10.10
C CYS A 32 -10.01 3.57 -9.36
N ASN A 33 -9.86 3.36 -8.05
CA ASN A 33 -10.78 2.63 -7.18
C ASN A 33 -11.03 1.16 -7.57
N ASP A 34 -10.15 0.57 -8.39
CA ASP A 34 -10.21 -0.83 -8.81
C ASP A 34 -9.46 -1.72 -7.81
N ASP A 35 -9.99 -2.90 -7.54
CA ASP A 35 -9.53 -3.86 -6.52
C ASP A 35 -8.47 -4.85 -7.05
N ARG A 36 -8.13 -4.80 -8.35
CA ARG A 36 -7.14 -5.69 -8.97
C ARG A 36 -5.72 -5.27 -8.59
N LEU A 37 -5.35 -5.52 -7.35
CA LEU A 37 -4.05 -5.17 -6.80
C LEU A 37 -3.06 -6.35 -6.89
N SER A 38 -1.80 -6.02 -7.15
CA SER A 38 -0.66 -6.91 -7.02
C SER A 38 0.19 -6.41 -5.87
N LEU A 39 0.16 -7.14 -4.76
CA LEU A 39 0.90 -6.78 -3.56
C LEU A 39 2.30 -7.42 -3.59
N GLY A 40 3.32 -6.59 -3.39
CA GLY A 40 4.69 -7.04 -3.21
C GLY A 40 4.90 -7.69 -1.85
N LYS A 41 6.05 -8.33 -1.68
CA LYS A 41 6.49 -8.84 -0.37
C LYS A 41 6.65 -7.70 0.62
N LEU A 42 6.20 -7.91 1.86
CA LEU A 42 6.55 -7.07 2.99
C LEU A 42 8.07 -7.08 3.18
N LYS A 43 8.65 -5.90 3.39
CA LYS A 43 10.05 -5.75 3.77
C LYS A 43 10.14 -5.03 5.10
N HIS A 44 11.10 -5.44 5.91
CA HIS A 44 11.37 -4.91 7.24
C HIS A 44 12.74 -4.21 7.24
N PRO A 45 12.84 -2.99 6.69
CA PRO A 45 14.10 -2.24 6.73
C PRO A 45 14.58 -1.94 8.16
N SER A 46 13.68 -1.94 9.15
CA SER A 46 14.01 -1.84 10.57
C SER A 46 12.96 -2.55 11.42
N ASN A 47 13.18 -2.59 12.75
CA ASN A 47 12.24 -3.20 13.69
C ASN A 47 10.90 -2.45 13.80
N ILE A 48 10.86 -1.18 13.37
CA ILE A 48 9.71 -0.29 13.54
C ILE A 48 9.07 0.13 12.22
N LEU A 49 9.66 -0.25 11.08
CA LEU A 49 9.21 0.16 9.75
C LEU A 49 8.98 -1.07 8.89
N ILE A 50 7.75 -1.20 8.39
CA ILE A 50 7.38 -2.16 7.36
C ILE A 50 7.07 -1.39 6.09
N ILE A 51 7.57 -1.89 4.96
CA ILE A 51 7.25 -1.32 3.65
C ILE A 51 6.65 -2.38 2.74
N GLN A 52 5.66 -1.96 1.94
CA GLN A 52 5.05 -2.79 0.90
C GLN A 52 4.91 -1.98 -0.38
N ARG A 53 5.30 -2.59 -1.50
CA ARG A 53 5.03 -2.02 -2.83
C ARG A 53 3.75 -2.63 -3.36
N SER A 54 2.86 -1.78 -3.86
CA SER A 54 1.56 -2.18 -4.38
C SER A 54 1.40 -1.64 -5.79
N THR A 55 0.84 -2.48 -6.68
CA THR A 55 0.63 -2.15 -8.09
C THR A 55 -0.81 -2.43 -8.47
N CYS A 56 -1.51 -1.45 -9.05
CA CYS A 56 -2.83 -1.66 -9.62
C CYS A 56 -2.70 -2.28 -11.03
N ARG A 57 -3.35 -3.43 -11.25
CA ARG A 57 -3.37 -4.11 -12.57
C ARG A 57 -4.36 -3.48 -13.55
N ALA A 58 -5.24 -2.58 -13.09
CA ALA A 58 -6.20 -1.88 -13.95
C ALA A 58 -5.60 -0.63 -14.60
N CYS A 59 -5.03 0.27 -13.79
CA CYS A 59 -4.47 1.54 -14.29
C CYS A 59 -2.93 1.57 -14.35
N GLY A 60 -2.26 0.54 -13.84
CA GLY A 60 -0.79 0.47 -13.80
C GLY A 60 -0.14 1.35 -12.74
N ALA A 61 -0.91 2.03 -11.88
CA ALA A 61 -0.34 2.85 -10.82
C ALA A 61 0.45 2.00 -9.82
N GLU A 62 1.59 2.53 -9.36
CA GLU A 62 2.42 1.94 -8.32
C GLU A 62 2.55 2.91 -7.15
N TRP A 63 2.49 2.37 -5.93
CA TRP A 63 2.75 3.13 -4.71
C TRP A 63 3.51 2.30 -3.68
N LEU A 64 4.08 3.00 -2.69
CA LEU A 64 4.82 2.41 -1.59
C LEU A 64 4.10 2.76 -0.29
N GLU A 65 3.65 1.74 0.41
CA GLU A 65 3.06 1.84 1.73
C GLU A 65 4.17 1.71 2.77
N GLN A 66 4.09 2.56 3.79
CA GLN A 66 5.05 2.60 4.89
C GLN A 66 4.26 2.57 6.20
N TYR A 67 4.45 1.52 6.96
CA TYR A 67 3.79 1.30 8.25
C TYR A 67 4.82 1.47 9.36
N ALA A 68 4.56 2.41 10.27
CA ALA A 68 5.30 2.50 11.52
C ALA A 68 4.65 1.57 12.54
N MET A 69 5.33 0.47 12.87
CA MET A 69 4.90 -0.43 13.94
C MET A 69 5.57 -0.03 15.24
N ASN A 70 4.76 0.39 16.22
CA ASN A 70 5.25 0.65 17.57
C ASN A 70 5.26 -0.64 18.40
N ASP A 71 4.10 -1.29 18.56
CA ASP A 71 3.97 -2.58 19.25
C ASP A 71 2.71 -3.30 18.74
N ILE A 72 2.73 -4.64 18.71
CA ILE A 72 1.53 -5.46 18.54
C ILE A 72 1.10 -5.94 19.92
N ILE A 73 0.03 -5.36 20.43
CA ILE A 73 -0.52 -5.72 21.75
C ILE A 73 -1.61 -6.75 21.55
N LEU A 74 -1.35 -7.98 21.99
CA LEU A 74 -2.38 -9.01 22.06
C LEU A 74 -3.34 -8.65 23.20
N THR A 75 -4.61 -8.37 22.87
CA THR A 75 -5.61 -7.97 23.86
C THR A 75 -6.35 -9.16 24.48
N LYS A 76 -6.20 -10.35 23.90
CA LYS A 76 -6.70 -11.63 24.42
C LYS A 76 -5.96 -12.78 23.75
N GLU A 77 -5.42 -13.72 24.52
CA GLU A 77 -4.97 -15.00 23.97
C GLU A 77 -6.20 -15.84 23.59
N GLY A 78 -6.20 -16.41 22.38
CA GLY A 78 -7.20 -17.40 22.00
C GLY A 78 -7.07 -18.58 22.96
N SER A 79 -8.16 -18.91 23.66
CA SER A 79 -8.22 -20.10 24.48
C SER A 79 -8.24 -21.32 23.56
N ASP A 80 -7.10 -22.01 23.61
CA ASP A 80 -6.83 -23.41 23.31
C ASP A 80 -6.50 -23.86 21.88
N LEU A 81 -5.48 -24.73 21.87
CA LEU A 81 -4.87 -25.53 20.82
C LEU A 81 -5.83 -26.54 20.19
#